data_AF-A0A7S9C3S9-F1
#
_entry.id   AF-A0A7S9C3S9-F1
#
_cell.length_a   1.000
_cell.length_b   1.000
_cell.length_c   1.000
_cell.angle_alpha   90.00
_cell.angle_beta   90.00
_cell.angle_gamma   90.00
#
_symmetry.space_group_name_H-M   'P 1'
#
loop_
_entity.id
_entity.type
_entity.pdbx_description
1 polymer ?
#
loop_
_entity_poly.entity_id
_entity_poly.type
_entity_poly.pdbx_seq_one_letter_code
_entity_poly.pdbx_strand_id
1 'polypeptide(L)'
;MSTLSDRWLFWVPTLIWASTWHVILYQLAAGVPVLNSVGWRFALAALLLAALARWQGQSLRGLPLSAHGLMLATGVVQYSGNYVSVYEAERHIPSGLVAVLFCLMVFGNALSGRLFFGQRVTRRFLLASAGAVSGVVMIFWPEIAATGARPSAAYGLGLGLLAVLAACIGNVLTLTLTRRGLPLVPVLAWSMGYGAAFLLAASLLSGAGLQFSWQPSYLLSLLYLSVAGSVVAFVLYFKLAQRQGPARAALTGVVIPVIALAISALFEGWRPTPLSLAGMGLSLVSLWMATRAPSHARP
;
A
#
# COMPACT_ATOMS: atom_id res chain seq x y z
N MET A 1 23.94 11.14 -2.50
CA MET A 1 22.67 11.66 -1.93
C MET A 1 22.80 11.64 -0.41
N SER A 2 22.76 12.82 0.18
CA SER A 2 22.91 13.14 1.61
C SER A 2 22.22 12.13 2.54
N THR A 3 22.78 11.97 3.74
CA THR A 3 22.22 11.23 4.86
C THR A 3 20.88 11.82 5.29
N LEU A 4 19.82 11.60 4.49
CA LEU A 4 18.44 11.86 4.87
C LEU A 4 18.24 11.27 6.27
N SER A 5 17.90 12.14 7.22
CA SER A 5 17.64 11.73 8.59
C SER A 5 16.62 10.61 8.61
N ASP A 6 16.83 9.65 9.49
CA ASP A 6 15.90 8.57 9.78
C ASP A 6 14.47 9.05 10.05
N ARG A 7 14.31 10.28 10.55
CA ARG A 7 13.03 10.94 10.73
C ARG A 7 12.31 11.21 9.40
N TRP A 8 13.03 11.65 8.38
CA TRP A 8 12.46 11.93 7.06
C TRP A 8 12.10 10.65 6.30
N LEU A 9 12.91 9.60 6.44
CA LEU A 9 12.60 8.27 5.91
C LEU A 9 11.30 7.69 6.49
N PHE A 10 10.92 8.12 7.69
CA PHE A 10 9.66 7.75 8.34
C PHE A 10 8.51 8.68 7.96
N TRP A 11 8.62 9.98 8.23
CA TRP A 11 7.49 10.90 8.16
C TRP A 11 7.03 11.21 6.74
N VAL A 12 7.94 11.32 5.78
CA VAL A 12 7.58 11.65 4.39
C VAL A 12 6.68 10.57 3.75
N PRO A 13 7.09 9.29 3.68
CA PRO A 13 6.21 8.26 3.12
C PRO A 13 4.92 8.09 3.93
N THR A 14 4.98 8.25 5.26
CA THR A 14 3.80 8.16 6.14
C THR A 14 2.75 9.21 5.79
N LEU A 15 3.16 10.49 5.70
CA LEU A 15 2.24 11.58 5.40
C LEU A 15 1.70 11.48 3.98
N ILE A 16 2.56 11.13 3.01
CA ILE A 16 2.14 10.94 1.63
C ILE A 16 1.09 9.83 1.55
N TRP A 17 1.39 8.62 2.04
CA TRP A 17 0.45 7.51 1.94
C TRP A 17 -0.84 7.75 2.72
N ALA A 18 -0.79 8.44 3.86
CA ALA A 18 -1.98 8.85 4.59
C ALA A 18 -2.94 9.71 3.76
N SER A 19 -2.44 10.61 2.90
CA SER A 19 -3.29 11.43 2.03
C SER A 19 -3.66 10.75 0.71
N THR A 20 -2.91 9.74 0.27
CA THR A 20 -3.16 9.13 -1.06
C THR A 20 -4.55 8.50 -1.20
N TRP A 21 -5.12 7.95 -0.12
CA TRP A 21 -6.48 7.36 -0.12
C TRP A 21 -7.53 8.37 -0.61
N HIS A 22 -7.56 9.55 0.01
CA HIS A 22 -8.45 10.62 -0.40
C HIS A 22 -8.17 11.10 -1.84
N VAL A 23 -6.88 11.18 -2.23
CA VAL A 23 -6.52 11.67 -3.57
C VAL A 23 -6.96 10.71 -4.69
N ILE A 24 -7.09 9.40 -4.41
CA ILE A 24 -7.61 8.43 -5.38
C ILE A 24 -9.06 8.77 -5.77
N LEU A 25 -9.85 9.34 -4.87
CA LEU A 25 -11.24 9.72 -5.15
C LEU A 25 -11.36 10.70 -6.32
N TYR A 26 -10.37 11.57 -6.56
CA TYR A 26 -10.35 12.45 -7.73
C TYR A 26 -10.18 11.69 -9.04
N GLN A 27 -9.48 10.54 -9.03
CA GLN A 27 -9.38 9.67 -10.20
C GLN A 27 -10.68 8.92 -10.44
N LEU A 28 -11.32 8.41 -9.39
CA LEU A 28 -12.62 7.74 -9.47
C LEU A 28 -13.72 8.69 -9.95
N ALA A 29 -13.74 9.92 -9.44
CA ALA A 29 -14.72 10.95 -9.80
C ALA A 29 -14.61 11.40 -11.27
N ALA A 30 -13.42 11.28 -11.89
CA ALA A 30 -13.22 11.62 -13.29
C ALA A 30 -13.85 10.60 -14.26
N GLY A 31 -14.40 9.49 -13.76
CA GLY A 31 -15.05 8.46 -14.58
C GLY A 31 -14.10 7.60 -15.41
N VAL A 32 -12.78 7.76 -15.23
CA VAL A 32 -11.78 6.95 -15.93
C VAL A 32 -11.79 5.51 -15.37
N PRO A 33 -11.77 4.46 -16.21
CA PRO A 33 -11.68 3.09 -15.76
C PRO A 33 -10.48 2.86 -14.82
N VAL A 34 -10.67 2.08 -13.76
CA VAL A 34 -9.63 1.85 -12.74
C VAL A 34 -8.36 1.25 -13.34
N LEU A 35 -8.49 0.30 -14.28
CA LEU A 35 -7.34 -0.28 -14.99
C LEU A 35 -6.48 0.80 -15.67
N ASN A 36 -7.12 1.83 -16.24
CA ASN A 36 -6.43 2.93 -16.91
C ASN A 36 -5.77 3.85 -15.90
N SER A 37 -6.50 4.32 -14.87
CA SER A 37 -5.93 5.24 -13.88
C SER A 37 -4.75 4.64 -13.12
N VAL A 38 -4.86 3.38 -12.71
CA VAL A 38 -3.77 2.65 -12.05
C VAL A 38 -2.64 2.38 -13.04
N GLY A 39 -2.97 1.99 -14.28
CA GLY A 39 -1.99 1.78 -15.36
C GLY A 39 -1.17 3.03 -15.67
N TRP A 40 -1.81 4.19 -15.84
CA TRP A 40 -1.15 5.47 -16.07
C TRP A 40 -0.29 5.90 -14.89
N ARG A 41 -0.78 5.71 -13.67
CA ARG A 41 -0.02 6.02 -12.45
C ARG A 41 1.31 5.26 -12.41
N PHE A 42 1.27 3.94 -12.63
CA PHE A 42 2.47 3.13 -12.57
C PHE A 42 3.34 3.22 -13.82
N ALA A 43 2.77 3.51 -15.00
CA ALA A 43 3.55 3.84 -16.18
C ALA A 43 4.40 5.09 -15.95
N LEU A 44 3.79 6.16 -15.43
CA LEU A 44 4.51 7.39 -15.10
C LEU A 44 5.54 7.16 -14.00
N ALA A 45 5.17 6.45 -12.92
CA ALA A 45 6.10 6.13 -11.85
C ALA A 45 7.29 5.29 -12.32
N ALA A 46 7.07 4.31 -13.21
CA ALA A 46 8.12 3.49 -13.79
C ALA A 46 9.10 4.32 -14.63
N LEU A 47 8.60 5.25 -15.46
CA LEU A 47 9.43 6.17 -16.24
C LEU A 47 10.26 7.08 -15.33
N LEU A 48 9.66 7.62 -14.27
CA LEU A 48 10.36 8.47 -13.30
C LEU A 48 11.43 7.69 -12.52
N LEU A 49 11.14 6.45 -12.11
CA LEU A 49 12.13 5.58 -11.46
C LEU A 49 13.24 5.16 -12.41
N ALA A 50 12.92 4.94 -13.69
CA ALA A 50 13.91 4.65 -14.72
C ALA A 50 14.86 5.85 -14.95
N ALA A 51 14.31 7.06 -15.00
CA ALA A 51 15.09 8.30 -15.06
C ALA A 51 15.95 8.47 -13.79
N LEU A 52 15.38 8.21 -12.61
CA LEU A 52 16.08 8.25 -11.33
C LEU A 52 17.23 7.23 -11.26
N ALA A 53 17.01 6.01 -11.75
CA ALA A 53 18.04 4.97 -11.83
C ALA A 53 19.20 5.43 -12.71
N ARG A 54 18.89 5.98 -13.88
CA ARG A 54 19.88 6.54 -14.81
C ARG A 54 20.70 7.67 -14.16
N TRP A 55 20.03 8.59 -13.47
CA TRP A 55 20.67 9.69 -12.75
C TRP A 55 21.56 9.20 -11.59
N GLN A 56 21.18 8.10 -10.93
CA GLN A 56 21.99 7.47 -9.87
C GLN A 56 23.11 6.57 -10.43
N GLY A 57 23.31 6.49 -11.75
CA GLY A 57 24.27 5.58 -12.37
C GLY A 57 23.92 4.11 -12.25
N GLN A 58 22.67 3.77 -11.88
CA GLN A 58 22.20 2.40 -11.79
C GLN A 58 21.70 1.93 -13.15
N SER A 59 22.29 0.83 -13.65
CA SER A 59 21.86 0.25 -14.92
C SER A 59 20.49 -0.40 -14.79
N LEU A 60 19.59 -0.06 -15.72
CA LEU A 60 18.33 -0.80 -15.95
C LEU A 60 18.55 -2.06 -16.81
N ARG A 61 19.70 -2.14 -17.47
CA ARG A 61 20.13 -3.26 -18.33
C ARG A 61 21.03 -4.22 -17.54
N GLY A 62 21.02 -5.49 -17.90
CA GLY A 62 21.89 -6.50 -17.28
C GLY A 62 21.35 -7.07 -15.96
N LEU A 63 20.07 -6.83 -15.63
CA LEU A 63 19.39 -7.61 -14.60
C LEU A 63 19.19 -9.05 -15.11
N PRO A 64 19.37 -10.08 -14.26
CA PRO A 64 19.18 -11.47 -14.67
C PRO A 64 17.79 -11.71 -15.25
N LEU A 65 17.68 -12.48 -16.35
CA LEU A 65 16.38 -12.87 -16.92
C LEU A 65 15.47 -13.53 -15.88
N SER A 66 16.05 -14.33 -14.99
CA SER A 66 15.35 -14.96 -13.85
C SER A 66 14.76 -13.95 -12.85
N ALA A 67 15.29 -12.72 -12.78
CA ALA A 67 14.73 -11.65 -11.97
C ALA A 67 13.53 -10.99 -12.65
N HIS A 68 13.49 -10.94 -13.98
CA HIS A 68 12.37 -10.34 -14.73
C HIS A 68 11.06 -11.07 -14.50
N GLY A 69 11.07 -12.41 -14.37
CA GLY A 69 9.88 -13.17 -14.01
C GLY A 69 9.32 -12.78 -12.62
N LEU A 70 10.19 -12.58 -11.63
CA LEU A 70 9.77 -12.12 -10.30
C LEU A 70 9.36 -10.64 -10.29
N MET A 71 9.99 -9.78 -11.08
CA MET A 71 9.58 -8.38 -11.23
C MET A 71 8.21 -8.29 -11.93
N LEU A 72 7.94 -9.14 -12.92
CA LEU A 72 6.63 -9.26 -13.55
C LEU A 72 5.57 -9.71 -12.54
N ALA A 73 5.85 -10.77 -11.78
CA ALA A 73 4.94 -11.24 -10.73
C ALA A 73 4.71 -10.15 -9.66
N THR A 74 5.76 -9.41 -9.29
CA THR A 74 5.63 -8.25 -8.39
C THR A 74 4.75 -7.18 -9.01
N GLY A 75 4.94 -6.85 -10.30
CA GLY A 75 4.09 -5.93 -11.05
C GLY A 75 2.61 -6.28 -11.00
N VAL A 76 2.29 -7.51 -11.41
CA VAL A 76 0.91 -8.00 -11.49
C VAL A 76 0.26 -8.08 -10.11
N VAL A 77 0.96 -8.51 -9.07
CA VAL A 77 0.37 -8.67 -7.74
C VAL A 77 0.35 -7.34 -6.97
N GLN A 78 1.50 -6.66 -6.85
CA GLN A 78 1.70 -5.49 -6.00
C GLN A 78 1.21 -4.19 -6.61
N TYR A 79 1.43 -3.99 -7.91
CA TYR A 79 1.16 -2.70 -8.56
C TYR A 79 -0.11 -2.75 -9.42
N SER A 80 -0.56 -3.95 -9.80
CA SER A 80 -1.85 -4.14 -10.47
C SER A 80 -2.93 -4.62 -9.50
N GLY A 81 -2.89 -5.89 -9.06
CA GLY A 81 -3.95 -6.51 -8.26
C GLY A 81 -4.26 -5.76 -6.98
N ASN A 82 -3.22 -5.39 -6.21
CA ASN A 82 -3.37 -4.59 -5.00
C ASN A 82 -4.06 -3.24 -5.27
N TYR A 83 -3.55 -2.43 -6.20
CA TYR A 83 -4.05 -1.08 -6.42
C TYR A 83 -5.40 -1.03 -7.12
N VAL A 84 -5.69 -1.96 -8.04
CA VAL A 84 -7.05 -2.10 -8.60
C VAL A 84 -8.02 -2.44 -7.46
N SER A 85 -7.66 -3.36 -6.58
CA SER A 85 -8.51 -3.72 -5.44
C SER A 85 -8.71 -2.55 -4.46
N VAL A 86 -7.68 -1.72 -4.22
CA VAL A 86 -7.81 -0.48 -3.44
C VAL A 86 -8.82 0.47 -4.09
N TYR A 87 -8.63 0.79 -5.36
CA TYR A 87 -9.47 1.76 -6.08
C TYR A 87 -10.92 1.30 -6.14
N GLU A 88 -11.15 0.01 -6.39
CA GLU A 88 -12.49 -0.57 -6.38
C GLU A 88 -13.09 -0.60 -4.97
N ALA A 89 -12.31 -0.90 -3.92
CA ALA A 89 -12.79 -0.84 -2.55
C ALA A 89 -13.28 0.57 -2.17
N GLU A 90 -12.56 1.62 -2.56
CA GLU A 90 -12.91 3.02 -2.27
C GLU A 90 -14.18 3.49 -2.99
N ARG A 91 -14.68 2.76 -4.00
CA ARG A 91 -16.03 3.01 -4.56
C ARG A 91 -17.16 2.61 -3.60
N HIS A 92 -16.86 1.76 -2.63
CA HIS A 92 -17.85 1.07 -1.83
C HIS A 92 -17.77 1.40 -0.34
N ILE A 93 -16.61 1.81 0.15
CA ILE A 93 -16.35 2.16 1.54
C ILE A 93 -15.46 3.42 1.61
N PRO A 94 -15.61 4.26 2.66
CA PRO A 94 -14.78 5.46 2.85
C PRO A 94 -13.28 5.16 2.77
N SER A 95 -12.50 6.09 2.20
CA SER A 95 -11.08 5.88 1.90
C SER A 95 -10.26 5.64 3.19
N GLY A 96 -10.64 6.33 4.27
CA GLY A 96 -10.06 6.13 5.60
C GLY A 96 -10.25 4.72 6.13
N LEU A 97 -11.36 4.05 5.82
CA LEU A 97 -11.60 2.66 6.24
C LEU A 97 -10.71 1.68 5.46
N VAL A 98 -10.47 1.93 4.17
CA VAL A 98 -9.50 1.16 3.38
C VAL A 98 -8.09 1.30 3.97
N ALA A 99 -7.71 2.52 4.38
CA ALA A 99 -6.42 2.76 5.05
C ALA A 99 -6.28 1.95 6.35
N VAL A 100 -7.36 1.79 7.12
CA VAL A 100 -7.36 0.97 8.33
C VAL A 100 -7.18 -0.52 8.02
N LEU A 101 -7.77 -1.04 6.94
CA LEU A 101 -7.53 -2.43 6.53
C LEU A 101 -6.03 -2.70 6.32
N PHE A 102 -5.28 -1.71 5.83
CA PHE A 102 -3.84 -1.82 5.65
C PHE A 102 -3.04 -1.90 6.96
N CYS A 103 -3.63 -1.66 8.14
CA CYS A 103 -3.02 -2.07 9.42
C CYS A 103 -2.76 -3.58 9.46
N LEU A 104 -3.62 -4.37 8.81
CA LEU A 104 -3.49 -5.82 8.76
C LEU A 104 -2.26 -6.28 7.97
N MET A 105 -1.71 -5.41 7.11
CA MET A 105 -0.51 -5.70 6.31
C MET A 105 0.70 -6.02 7.19
N VAL A 106 0.83 -5.42 8.38
CA VAL A 106 1.94 -5.72 9.30
C VAL A 106 1.87 -7.17 9.77
N PHE A 107 0.66 -7.69 9.99
CA PHE A 107 0.47 -9.06 10.39
C PHE A 107 0.73 -10.04 9.24
N GLY A 108 0.19 -9.73 8.07
CA GLY A 108 0.44 -10.50 6.85
C GLY A 108 1.93 -10.54 6.48
N ASN A 109 2.63 -9.42 6.55
CA ASN A 109 4.07 -9.35 6.27
C ASN A 109 4.91 -10.19 7.25
N ALA A 110 4.58 -10.23 8.55
CA ALA A 110 5.33 -11.07 9.49
C ALA A 110 4.99 -12.55 9.34
N LEU A 111 3.74 -12.91 8.99
CA LEU A 111 3.39 -14.28 8.65
C LEU A 111 4.12 -14.74 7.39
N SER A 112 4.11 -13.93 6.33
CA SER A 112 4.91 -14.17 5.14
C SER A 112 6.40 -14.23 5.44
N GLY A 113 6.89 -13.37 6.34
CA GLY A 113 8.27 -13.38 6.82
C GLY A 113 8.64 -14.70 7.51
N ARG A 114 7.71 -15.29 8.27
CA ARG A 114 7.88 -16.62 8.85
C ARG A 114 7.91 -17.71 7.79
N LEU A 115 6.93 -17.71 6.89
CA LEU A 115 6.76 -18.75 5.87
C LEU A 115 7.90 -18.78 4.86
N PHE A 116 8.32 -17.62 4.35
CA PHE A 116 9.30 -17.53 3.26
C PHE A 116 10.72 -17.24 3.74
N PHE A 117 10.90 -16.66 4.93
CA PHE A 117 12.21 -16.21 5.42
C PHE A 117 12.57 -16.76 6.80
N GLY A 118 11.80 -17.72 7.34
CA GLY A 118 12.10 -18.39 8.61
C GLY A 118 12.06 -17.48 9.84
N GLN A 119 11.40 -16.31 9.75
CA GLN A 119 11.30 -15.39 10.87
C GLN A 119 10.43 -15.96 12.00
N ARG A 120 10.80 -15.66 13.25
CA ARG A 120 10.03 -16.13 14.42
C ARG A 120 8.83 -15.22 14.67
N VAL A 121 7.65 -15.82 14.81
CA VAL A 121 6.43 -15.14 15.26
C VAL A 121 6.23 -15.39 16.76
N THR A 122 6.12 -14.32 17.54
CA THR A 122 5.98 -14.39 19.00
C THR A 122 4.51 -14.52 19.41
N ARG A 123 4.23 -15.05 20.61
CA ARG A 123 2.87 -15.06 21.17
C ARG A 123 2.27 -13.66 21.28
N ARG A 124 3.10 -12.67 21.64
CA ARG A 124 2.72 -11.26 21.69
C ARG A 124 2.19 -10.76 20.33
N PHE A 125 2.85 -11.15 19.25
CA PHE A 125 2.42 -10.80 17.90
C PHE A 125 1.06 -11.43 17.56
N LEU A 126 0.82 -12.70 17.92
CA LEU A 126 -0.47 -13.36 17.70
C LEU A 126 -1.62 -12.65 18.44
N LEU A 127 -1.40 -12.27 19.71
CA LEU A 127 -2.38 -11.52 20.49
C LEU A 127 -2.66 -10.14 19.87
N ALA A 128 -1.61 -9.45 19.42
CA ALA A 128 -1.76 -8.20 18.68
C ALA A 128 -2.50 -8.40 17.35
N SER A 129 -2.27 -9.48 16.61
CA SER A 129 -3.01 -9.79 15.39
C SER A 129 -4.51 -9.94 15.66
N ALA A 130 -4.85 -10.71 16.70
CA ALA A 130 -6.25 -10.92 17.10
C ALA A 130 -6.92 -9.59 17.51
N GLY A 131 -6.22 -8.75 18.28
CA GLY A 131 -6.72 -7.43 18.65
C GLY A 131 -6.96 -6.52 17.45
N ALA A 132 -6.02 -6.46 16.49
CA ALA A 132 -6.18 -5.63 15.30
C ALA A 132 -7.30 -6.12 14.37
N VAL A 133 -7.44 -7.43 14.18
CA VAL A 133 -8.57 -8.01 13.42
C VAL A 133 -9.90 -7.65 14.11
N SER A 134 -9.97 -7.77 15.43
CA SER A 134 -11.15 -7.38 16.20
C SER A 134 -11.46 -5.89 16.05
N GLY A 135 -10.43 -5.03 16.09
CA GLY A 135 -10.57 -3.60 15.87
C GLY A 135 -11.12 -3.26 14.48
N VAL A 136 -10.64 -3.95 13.44
CA VAL A 136 -11.20 -3.83 12.07
C VAL A 136 -12.67 -4.23 12.05
N VAL A 137 -13.03 -5.37 12.65
CA VAL A 137 -14.44 -5.81 12.72
C VAL A 137 -15.31 -4.76 13.40
N MET A 138 -14.86 -4.20 14.52
CA MET A 138 -15.58 -3.13 15.24
C MET A 138 -15.77 -1.87 14.38
N ILE A 139 -14.78 -1.50 13.57
CA ILE A 139 -14.85 -0.31 12.71
C ILE A 139 -15.88 -0.48 11.60
N PHE A 140 -15.92 -1.66 10.98
CA PHE A 140 -16.82 -1.95 9.85
C PHE A 140 -18.22 -2.38 10.28
N TRP A 141 -18.39 -2.87 11.52
CA TRP A 141 -19.69 -3.36 12.00
C TRP A 141 -20.83 -2.33 11.86
N PRO A 142 -20.66 -1.06 12.26
CA PRO A 142 -21.70 -0.04 12.06
C PRO A 142 -22.03 0.22 10.59
N GLU A 143 -21.03 0.19 9.70
CA GLU A 143 -21.22 0.41 8.27
C GLU A 143 -22.04 -0.73 7.64
N ILE A 144 -21.76 -1.98 8.03
CA ILE A 144 -22.48 -3.16 7.55
C ILE A 144 -23.90 -3.22 8.15
N ALA A 145 -24.04 -2.89 9.44
CA ALA A 145 -25.30 -2.96 10.16
C ALA A 145 -26.26 -1.81 9.80
N ALA A 146 -25.78 -0.57 9.69
CA ALA A 146 -26.59 0.61 9.41
C ALA A 146 -27.09 0.67 7.95
N THR A 147 -26.38 0.03 7.03
CA THR A 147 -26.78 0.00 5.62
C THR A 147 -27.81 -1.09 5.29
N GLY A 148 -28.23 -1.91 6.27
CA GLY A 148 -29.17 -3.01 6.03
C GLY A 148 -28.63 -3.98 4.98
N ALA A 149 -27.49 -4.61 5.27
CA ALA A 149 -26.86 -5.58 4.36
C ALA A 149 -26.81 -5.13 2.89
N ARG A 150 -26.47 -3.86 2.62
CA ARG A 150 -26.16 -3.47 1.23
C ARG A 150 -24.95 -4.27 0.76
N PRO A 151 -25.02 -4.95 -0.41
CA PRO A 151 -23.90 -5.73 -0.93
C PRO A 151 -22.59 -4.94 -1.12
N SER A 152 -22.68 -3.61 -1.23
CA SER A 152 -21.53 -2.75 -1.53
C SER A 152 -20.48 -2.74 -0.42
N ALA A 153 -20.87 -2.55 0.85
CA ALA A 153 -19.89 -2.39 1.94
C ALA A 153 -19.09 -3.68 2.21
N ALA A 154 -19.77 -4.83 2.21
CA ALA A 154 -19.11 -6.14 2.37
C ALA A 154 -18.20 -6.47 1.19
N TYR A 155 -18.62 -6.12 -0.04
CA TYR A 155 -17.79 -6.26 -1.23
C TYR A 155 -16.54 -5.36 -1.18
N GLY A 156 -16.69 -4.10 -0.77
CA GLY A 156 -15.59 -3.17 -0.54
C GLY A 156 -14.60 -3.67 0.51
N LEU A 157 -15.09 -4.24 1.62
CA LEU A 157 -14.25 -4.91 2.62
C LEU A 157 -13.48 -6.09 2.02
N GLY A 158 -14.13 -6.95 1.24
CA GLY A 158 -13.50 -8.07 0.55
C GLY A 158 -12.38 -7.62 -0.41
N LEU A 159 -12.63 -6.59 -1.20
CA LEU A 159 -11.64 -5.97 -2.09
C LEU A 159 -10.47 -5.36 -1.29
N GLY A 160 -10.75 -4.67 -0.19
CA GLY A 160 -9.71 -4.12 0.68
C GLY A 160 -8.84 -5.20 1.31
N LEU A 161 -9.42 -6.33 1.76
CA LEU A 161 -8.66 -7.48 2.27
C LEU A 161 -7.82 -8.15 1.18
N LEU A 162 -8.37 -8.29 -0.03
CA LEU A 162 -7.63 -8.77 -1.20
C LEU A 162 -6.44 -7.85 -1.52
N ALA A 163 -6.64 -6.53 -1.42
CA ALA A 163 -5.57 -5.57 -1.58
C ALA A 163 -4.45 -5.81 -0.55
N VAL A 164 -4.79 -5.93 0.74
CA VAL A 164 -3.81 -6.20 1.80
C VAL A 164 -3.03 -7.49 1.54
N LEU A 165 -3.70 -8.56 1.13
CA LEU A 165 -3.06 -9.83 0.81
C LEU A 165 -2.08 -9.68 -0.36
N ALA A 166 -2.52 -9.03 -1.44
CA ALA A 166 -1.67 -8.74 -2.59
C ALA A 166 -0.46 -7.88 -2.22
N ALA A 167 -0.62 -6.89 -1.34
CA ALA A 167 0.50 -6.11 -0.81
C ALA A 167 1.50 -6.95 -0.01
N CYS A 168 1.01 -7.90 0.80
CA CYS A 168 1.88 -8.78 1.57
C CYS A 168 2.72 -9.68 0.64
N ILE A 169 2.10 -10.26 -0.39
CA ILE A 169 2.79 -11.08 -1.39
C ILE A 169 3.81 -10.22 -2.18
N GLY A 170 3.39 -9.04 -2.63
CA GLY A 170 4.24 -8.12 -3.37
C GLY A 170 5.47 -7.65 -2.58
N ASN A 171 5.32 -7.39 -1.28
CA ASN A 171 6.42 -7.07 -0.39
C ASN A 171 7.42 -8.24 -0.28
N VAL A 172 6.95 -9.49 -0.22
CA VAL A 172 7.82 -10.68 -0.21
C VAL A 172 8.61 -10.80 -1.50
N LEU A 173 7.96 -10.62 -2.65
CA LEU A 173 8.62 -10.70 -3.96
C LEU A 173 9.68 -9.60 -4.11
N THR A 174 9.34 -8.36 -3.74
CA THR A 174 10.28 -7.22 -3.74
C THR A 174 11.46 -7.46 -2.80
N LEU A 175 11.20 -7.96 -1.59
CA LEU A 175 12.25 -8.28 -0.63
C LEU A 175 13.14 -9.43 -1.12
N THR A 176 12.57 -10.43 -1.79
CA THR A 176 13.33 -11.53 -2.39
C THR A 176 14.28 -11.03 -3.48
N LEU A 177 13.81 -10.14 -4.36
CA LEU A 177 14.63 -9.52 -5.40
C LEU A 177 15.78 -8.70 -4.81
N THR A 178 15.50 -7.87 -3.82
CA THR A 178 16.52 -7.02 -3.18
C THR A 178 17.52 -7.83 -2.34
N ARG A 179 17.09 -8.93 -1.70
CA ARG A 179 18.00 -9.87 -1.00
C ARG A 179 18.94 -10.62 -1.93
N ARG A 180 18.63 -10.73 -3.22
CA ARG A 180 19.56 -11.23 -4.25
C ARG A 180 20.63 -10.20 -4.66
N GLY A 181 20.71 -9.06 -3.96
CA GLY A 181 21.67 -7.99 -4.25
C GLY A 181 21.24 -7.08 -5.40
N LEU A 182 20.00 -7.19 -5.90
CA LEU A 182 19.53 -6.32 -6.97
C LEU A 182 19.24 -4.91 -6.45
N PRO A 183 19.61 -3.86 -7.21
CA PRO A 183 19.38 -2.49 -6.81
C PRO A 183 17.88 -2.15 -6.77
N LEU A 184 17.45 -1.56 -5.65
CA LEU A 184 16.04 -1.29 -5.36
C LEU A 184 15.35 -0.45 -6.45
N VAL A 185 15.98 0.63 -6.92
CA VAL A 185 15.33 1.57 -7.86
C VAL A 185 15.04 0.90 -9.21
N PRO A 186 15.99 0.18 -9.86
CA PRO A 186 15.70 -0.65 -11.02
C PRO A 186 14.64 -1.73 -10.80
N VAL A 187 14.65 -2.40 -9.64
CA VAL A 187 13.63 -3.42 -9.30
C VAL A 187 12.23 -2.80 -9.27
N LEU A 188 12.08 -1.63 -8.62
CA LEU A 188 10.81 -0.92 -8.57
C LEU A 188 10.39 -0.42 -9.96
N ALA A 189 11.32 0.14 -10.74
CA ALA A 189 11.06 0.64 -12.10
C ALA A 189 10.49 -0.45 -13.01
N TRP A 190 11.16 -1.61 -13.06
CA TRP A 190 10.71 -2.75 -13.87
C TRP A 190 9.41 -3.35 -13.36
N SER A 191 9.27 -3.54 -12.05
CA SER A 191 8.06 -4.14 -11.47
C SER A 191 6.83 -3.24 -11.71
N MET A 192 6.94 -1.93 -11.49
CA MET A 192 5.86 -0.98 -11.79
C MET A 192 5.59 -0.92 -13.30
N GLY A 193 6.63 -0.94 -14.14
CA GLY A 193 6.48 -0.95 -15.59
C GLY A 193 5.74 -2.18 -16.10
N TYR A 194 6.05 -3.37 -15.56
CA TYR A 194 5.32 -4.59 -15.88
C TYR A 194 3.87 -4.58 -15.39
N GLY A 195 3.63 -4.08 -14.18
CA GLY A 195 2.26 -3.91 -13.67
C GLY A 195 1.44 -2.94 -14.51
N ALA A 196 2.05 -1.84 -14.95
CA ALA A 196 1.41 -0.88 -15.84
C ALA A 196 1.10 -1.49 -17.22
N ALA A 197 2.07 -2.17 -17.84
CA ALA A 197 1.88 -2.85 -19.12
C ALA A 197 0.77 -3.89 -19.04
N PHE A 198 0.73 -4.69 -17.97
CA PHE A 198 -0.33 -5.66 -17.72
C PHE A 198 -1.71 -5.01 -17.63
N LEU A 199 -1.86 -3.93 -16.85
CA LEU A 199 -3.14 -3.24 -16.69
C LEU A 199 -3.63 -2.58 -17.98
N LEU A 200 -2.76 -1.88 -18.69
CA LEU A 200 -3.12 -1.19 -19.93
C LEU A 200 -3.45 -2.20 -21.03
N ALA A 201 -2.74 -3.33 -21.10
CA ALA A 201 -3.09 -4.43 -21.98
C ALA A 201 -4.43 -5.07 -21.60
N ALA A 202 -4.67 -5.33 -20.31
CA ALA A 202 -5.94 -5.87 -19.83
C ALA A 202 -7.12 -4.94 -20.17
N SER A 203 -6.92 -3.62 -20.07
CA SER A 203 -7.94 -2.63 -20.43
C SER A 203 -8.25 -2.59 -21.93
N LEU A 204 -7.22 -2.73 -22.77
CA LEU A 204 -7.41 -2.87 -24.22
C LEU A 204 -8.16 -4.17 -24.55
N LEU A 205 -7.76 -5.29 -23.94
CA LEU A 205 -8.37 -6.60 -24.18
C LEU A 205 -9.80 -6.69 -23.64
N SER A 206 -10.15 -5.94 -22.60
CA SER A 206 -11.52 -5.87 -22.07
C SER A 206 -12.44 -4.93 -22.87
N GLY A 207 -11.92 -4.25 -23.92
CA GLY A 207 -12.66 -3.29 -24.72
C GLY A 207 -12.90 -1.93 -24.03
N ALA A 208 -12.35 -1.71 -22.83
CA ALA A 208 -12.47 -0.43 -22.12
C ALA A 208 -11.65 0.68 -22.78
N GLY A 209 -10.61 0.29 -23.54
CA GLY A 209 -9.72 1.20 -24.26
C GLY A 209 -8.80 2.00 -23.33
N LEU A 210 -7.98 2.86 -23.92
CA LEU A 210 -7.01 3.69 -23.18
C LEU A 210 -7.58 5.10 -22.90
N GLN A 211 -8.57 5.14 -22.02
CA GLN A 211 -9.20 6.38 -21.60
C GLN A 211 -8.30 7.20 -20.68
N PHE A 212 -8.39 8.52 -20.83
CA PHE A 212 -7.62 9.49 -20.06
C PHE A 212 -8.46 10.77 -19.91
N SER A 213 -8.47 11.34 -18.70
CA SER A 213 -9.17 12.60 -18.43
C SER A 213 -8.17 13.76 -18.39
N TRP A 214 -8.49 14.84 -19.10
CA TRP A 214 -7.70 16.07 -19.10
C TRP A 214 -8.16 17.08 -18.03
N GLN A 215 -9.11 16.68 -17.16
CA GLN A 215 -9.55 17.54 -16.08
C GLN A 215 -8.39 17.82 -15.10
N PRO A 216 -8.24 19.08 -14.61
CA PRO A 216 -7.17 19.43 -13.69
C PRO A 216 -7.11 18.55 -12.43
N SER A 217 -8.27 18.19 -11.87
CA SER A 217 -8.36 17.29 -10.70
C SER A 217 -7.76 15.90 -10.98
N TYR A 218 -8.03 15.33 -12.15
CA TYR A 218 -7.47 14.05 -12.57
C TYR A 218 -5.96 14.15 -12.82
N LEU A 219 -5.51 15.20 -13.50
CA LEU A 219 -4.08 15.41 -13.81
C LEU A 219 -3.26 15.61 -12.54
N LEU A 220 -3.70 16.49 -11.64
CA LEU A 220 -2.99 16.78 -10.40
C LEU A 220 -2.98 15.57 -9.47
N SER A 221 -4.10 14.84 -9.36
CA SER A 221 -4.14 13.58 -8.58
C SER A 221 -3.23 12.52 -9.21
N LEU A 222 -3.24 12.34 -10.53
CA LEU A 222 -2.32 11.42 -11.22
C LEU A 222 -0.86 11.76 -10.96
N LEU A 223 -0.47 13.04 -11.09
CA LEU A 223 0.89 13.50 -10.82
C LEU A 223 1.28 13.26 -9.36
N TYR A 224 0.43 13.64 -8.40
CA TYR A 224 0.68 13.43 -6.99
C TYR A 224 0.81 11.94 -6.63
N LEU A 225 -0.12 11.11 -7.10
CA LEU A 225 -0.15 9.68 -6.83
C LEU A 225 1.05 8.96 -7.47
N SER A 226 1.49 9.40 -8.65
CA SER A 226 2.64 8.81 -9.35
C SER A 226 3.96 9.24 -8.71
N VAL A 227 4.17 10.55 -8.53
CA VAL A 227 5.44 11.09 -8.02
C VAL A 227 5.55 10.85 -6.51
N ALA A 228 4.63 11.41 -5.73
CA ALA A 228 4.70 11.29 -4.27
C ALA A 228 4.33 9.88 -3.84
N GLY A 229 3.15 9.41 -4.24
CA GLY A 229 2.57 8.15 -3.76
C GLY A 229 3.29 6.88 -4.25
N SER A 230 3.84 6.89 -5.46
CA SER A 230 4.48 5.70 -6.07
C SER A 230 6.00 5.78 -6.14
N VAL A 231 6.61 6.93 -6.45
CA VAL A 231 8.08 7.03 -6.51
C VAL A 231 8.67 7.33 -5.14
N VAL A 232 8.35 8.50 -4.57
CA VAL A 232 8.98 9.00 -3.33
C VAL A 232 8.66 8.09 -2.16
N ALA A 233 7.37 7.79 -1.94
CA ALA A 233 6.96 7.02 -0.77
C ALA A 233 7.56 5.60 -0.76
N PHE A 234 7.51 4.86 -1.87
CA PHE A 234 8.09 3.52 -1.95
C PHE A 234 9.61 3.52 -1.78
N VAL A 235 10.32 4.43 -2.43
CA VAL A 235 11.79 4.50 -2.32
C VAL A 235 12.20 4.80 -0.88
N LEU A 236 11.54 5.77 -0.23
CA LEU A 236 11.86 6.12 1.16
C LEU A 236 11.44 5.01 2.14
N TYR A 237 10.28 4.39 1.95
CA TYR A 237 9.80 3.28 2.77
C TYR A 237 10.73 2.07 2.72
N PHE A 238 11.12 1.63 1.51
CA PHE A 238 12.03 0.48 1.41
C PHE A 238 13.44 0.83 1.90
N LYS A 239 13.91 2.07 1.73
CA LYS A 239 15.16 2.52 2.37
C LYS A 239 15.07 2.53 3.89
N LEU A 240 13.95 2.96 4.47
CA LEU A 240 13.69 2.87 5.91
C LEU A 240 13.75 1.42 6.37
N ALA A 241 13.06 0.51 5.67
CA ALA A 241 13.06 -0.92 5.98
C ALA A 241 14.46 -1.55 5.88
N GLN A 242 15.27 -1.14 4.90
CA GLN A 242 16.65 -1.60 4.75
C GLN A 242 17.57 -1.06 5.87
N ARG A 243 17.40 0.20 6.29
CA ARG A 243 18.26 0.86 7.28
C ARG A 243 17.91 0.54 8.73
N GLN A 244 16.64 0.60 9.09
CA GLN A 244 16.15 0.46 10.46
C GLN A 244 15.38 -0.85 10.68
N GLY A 245 15.27 -1.67 9.64
CA GLY A 245 14.60 -2.95 9.69
C GLY A 245 13.07 -2.87 9.46
N PRO A 246 12.42 -4.01 9.17
CA PRO A 246 10.99 -4.07 8.91
C PRO A 246 10.10 -3.60 10.06
N ALA A 247 10.53 -3.81 11.31
CA ALA A 247 9.77 -3.42 12.50
C ALA A 247 9.58 -1.90 12.59
N ARG A 248 10.62 -1.12 12.26
CA ARG A 248 10.52 0.34 12.24
C ARG A 248 9.68 0.82 11.07
N ALA A 249 9.85 0.22 9.89
CA ALA A 249 9.04 0.55 8.72
C ALA A 249 7.55 0.27 8.96
N ALA A 250 7.22 -0.79 9.69
CA ALA A 250 5.84 -1.13 10.05
C ALA A 250 5.14 -0.06 10.90
N LEU A 251 5.88 0.81 11.62
CA LEU A 251 5.29 1.90 12.39
C LEU A 251 4.62 2.96 11.51
N THR A 252 4.96 3.07 10.21
CA THR A 252 4.26 3.99 9.30
C THR A 252 2.79 3.58 9.17
N GLY A 253 2.52 2.26 9.18
CA GLY A 253 1.18 1.69 9.16
C GLY A 253 0.36 1.93 10.44
N VAL A 254 0.97 2.40 11.54
CA VAL A 254 0.23 2.89 12.72
C VAL A 254 -0.31 4.28 12.47
N VAL A 255 0.50 5.14 11.86
CA VAL A 255 0.21 6.57 11.75
C VAL A 255 -0.70 6.86 10.55
N ILE A 256 -0.48 6.14 9.44
CA ILE A 256 -1.24 6.31 8.18
C ILE A 256 -2.76 6.28 8.39
N PRO A 257 -3.36 5.25 9.04
CA PRO A 257 -4.81 5.19 9.22
C PRO A 257 -5.36 6.34 10.05
N VAL A 258 -4.67 6.77 11.10
CA VAL A 258 -5.13 7.88 11.96
C VAL A 258 -5.29 9.15 11.15
N ILE A 259 -4.27 9.46 10.34
CA ILE A 259 -4.27 10.64 9.48
C ILE A 259 -5.28 10.48 8.34
N ALA A 260 -5.35 9.30 7.72
CA ALA A 260 -6.29 9.02 6.62
C ALA A 260 -7.76 9.14 7.07
N LEU A 261 -8.09 8.66 8.26
CA LEU A 261 -9.43 8.79 8.85
C LEU A 261 -9.75 10.23 9.22
N ALA A 262 -8.78 11.00 9.71
CA ALA A 262 -8.97 12.43 9.93
C ALA A 262 -9.25 13.16 8.60
N ILE A 263 -8.52 12.83 7.53
CA ILE A 263 -8.78 13.36 6.19
C ILE A 263 -10.18 12.95 5.70
N SER A 264 -10.56 11.68 5.84
CA SER A 264 -11.89 11.17 5.45
C SER A 264 -13.02 11.86 6.25
N ALA A 265 -12.82 12.10 7.55
CA ALA A 265 -13.79 12.86 8.36
C ALA A 265 -13.94 14.32 7.90
N LEU A 266 -12.83 14.97 7.54
CA LEU A 266 -12.82 16.39 7.13
C LEU A 266 -13.33 16.61 5.70
N PHE A 267 -12.97 15.73 4.76
CA PHE A 267 -13.21 15.94 3.33
C PHE A 267 -14.26 15.02 2.71
N GLU A 268 -14.54 13.86 3.32
CA GLU A 268 -15.51 12.87 2.80
C GLU A 268 -16.79 12.82 3.64
N GLY A 269 -16.85 13.57 4.74
CA GLY A 269 -18.01 13.60 5.64
C GLY A 269 -18.18 12.31 6.46
N TRP A 270 -17.14 11.47 6.58
CA TRP A 270 -17.18 10.27 7.39
C TRP A 270 -17.37 10.62 8.87
N ARG A 271 -18.40 10.02 9.50
CA ARG A 271 -18.74 10.28 10.89
C ARG A 271 -18.38 9.07 11.76
N PRO A 272 -17.36 9.18 12.61
CA PRO A 272 -16.96 8.07 13.46
C PRO A 272 -18.06 7.74 14.48
N THR A 273 -18.43 6.47 14.57
CA THR A 273 -19.28 5.99 15.66
C THR A 273 -18.43 5.69 16.91
N PRO A 274 -19.01 5.62 18.12
CA PRO A 274 -18.28 5.19 19.31
C PRO A 274 -17.63 3.81 19.15
N LEU A 275 -18.29 2.88 18.45
CA LEU A 275 -17.75 1.55 18.17
C LEU A 275 -16.56 1.62 17.21
N SER A 276 -16.65 2.47 16.17
CA SER A 276 -15.54 2.71 15.26
C SER A 276 -14.35 3.35 15.98
N LEU A 277 -14.57 4.29 16.90
CA LEU A 277 -13.52 4.89 17.74
C LEU A 277 -12.82 3.85 18.63
N ALA A 278 -13.60 3.00 19.30
CA ALA A 278 -13.05 1.92 20.11
C ALA A 278 -12.24 0.92 19.25
N GLY A 279 -12.76 0.55 18.08
CA GLY A 279 -12.06 -0.33 17.14
C GLY A 279 -10.76 0.27 16.60
N MET A 280 -10.74 1.57 16.31
CA MET A 280 -9.52 2.30 15.93
C MET A 280 -8.49 2.27 17.06
N GLY A 281 -8.90 2.59 18.29
CA GLY A 281 -8.03 2.51 19.46
C GLY A 281 -7.43 1.11 19.63
N LEU A 282 -8.26 0.07 19.51
CA LEU A 282 -7.82 -1.31 19.62
C LEU A 282 -6.82 -1.71 18.52
N SER A 283 -7.07 -1.32 17.27
CA SER A 283 -6.17 -1.58 16.14
C SER A 283 -4.80 -0.92 16.32
N LEU A 284 -4.79 0.34 16.78
CA LEU A 284 -3.55 1.10 17.01
C LEU A 284 -2.75 0.53 18.19
N VAL A 285 -3.42 0.24 19.30
CA VAL A 285 -2.78 -0.38 20.49
C VAL A 285 -2.21 -1.74 20.13
N SER A 286 -2.96 -2.55 19.37
CA SER A 286 -2.51 -3.85 18.89
C SER A 286 -1.26 -3.74 18.03
N LEU A 287 -1.26 -2.81 17.06
CA LEU A 287 -0.09 -2.61 16.21
C LEU A 287 1.13 -2.08 16.96
N TRP A 288 0.92 -1.19 17.94
CA TRP A 288 1.97 -0.74 18.86
C TRP A 288 2.53 -1.88 19.71
N MET A 289 1.67 -2.79 20.19
CA MET A 289 2.11 -3.99 20.90
C MET A 289 2.90 -4.93 19.99
N ALA A 290 2.52 -5.07 18.72
CA ALA A 290 3.23 -5.92 17.75
C ALA A 290 4.62 -5.39 17.38
N THR A 291 4.78 -4.07 17.32
CA THR A 291 6.02 -3.40 16.88
C THR A 291 7.04 -3.18 18.01
N ARG A 292 6.63 -3.34 19.27
CA ARG A 292 7.57 -3.36 20.40
C ARG A 292 8.35 -4.68 20.44
N ALA A 293 9.68 -4.59 20.32
CA ALA A 293 10.57 -5.72 20.53
C ALA A 293 10.29 -6.39 21.89
N PRO A 294 10.42 -7.72 22.02
CA PRO A 294 10.52 -8.36 23.32
C PRO A 294 11.70 -7.70 24.05
N SER A 295 11.46 -7.17 25.26
CA SER A 295 12.56 -6.82 26.15
C SER A 295 13.40 -8.09 26.30
N HIS A 296 14.69 -8.01 25.93
CA HIS A 296 15.66 -9.05 26.24
C HIS A 296 15.45 -9.43 27.71
N ALA A 297 15.02 -10.68 27.95
CA ALA A 297 15.35 -11.32 29.20
C ALA A 297 16.88 -11.30 29.25
N ARG A 298 17.43 -10.45 30.12
CA ARG A 298 18.86 -10.50 30.41
C ARG A 298 19.16 -11.90 30.95
N PRO A 299 20.32 -12.48 30.59
CA PRO A 299 20.71 -13.81 31.04
C PRO A 299 20.70 -13.94 32.56
#